data_AF-A0AAW1MUM0-F1
#
_entry.id   AF-A0AAW1MUM0-F1
#
_cell.length_a   1.000
_cell.length_b   1.000
_cell.length_c   1.000
_cell.angle_alpha   90.00
_cell.angle_beta   90.00
_cell.angle_gamma   90.00
#
_symmetry.space_group_name_H-M   'P 1'
#
loop_
_entity.id
_entity.type
_entity.pdbx_description
1 polymer ?
#
loop_
_entity_poly.entity_id
_entity_poly.type
_entity_poly.pdbx_seq_one_letter_code
_entity_poly.pdbx_strand_id
1 'polypeptide(L)'
;MVERVNAMILPMLQIAARQSDDINWDQYLTKIEQDLNTSVNKTTGQSAFELVYGYIPRFKDGITRDLTVDTKSYTEPKYLRDEAINV
;
A
#
# COMPACT_ATOMS: atom_id res chain seq x y z
N MET A 1 -3.69 16.01 -4.96
CA MET A 1 -3.04 14.80 -4.38
C MET A 1 -2.09 14.12 -5.37
N VAL A 2 -2.49 13.95 -6.64
CA VAL A 2 -1.64 13.39 -7.71
C VAL A 2 -0.30 14.11 -7.88
N GLU A 3 -0.26 15.44 -7.82
CA GLU A 3 0.99 16.21 -7.95
C GLU A 3 2.03 15.92 -6.85
N ARG A 4 1.56 15.70 -5.61
CA ARG A 4 2.45 15.34 -4.49
C ARG A 4 2.98 13.92 -4.63
N VAL A 5 2.16 13.00 -5.13
CA VAL A 5 2.58 11.63 -5.43
C VAL A 5 3.60 11.64 -6.58
N ASN A 6 3.34 12.36 -7.66
CA ASN A 6 4.25 12.50 -8.79
C ASN A 6 5.60 13.14 -8.37
N ALA A 7 5.56 14.13 -7.48
CA ALA A 7 6.77 14.73 -6.91
C ALA A 7 7.58 13.78 -6.01
N MET A 8 6.97 12.71 -5.48
CA MET A 8 7.66 11.69 -4.68
C MET A 8 8.10 10.47 -5.50
N ILE A 9 7.37 10.11 -6.55
CA ILE A 9 7.72 8.99 -7.44
C ILE A 9 9.03 9.27 -8.18
N LEU A 10 9.22 10.48 -8.72
CA LEU A 10 10.42 10.87 -9.46
C LEU A 10 11.73 10.69 -8.65
N PRO A 11 11.86 11.21 -7.42
CA PRO A 11 13.07 11.00 -6.63
C PRO A 11 13.25 9.54 -6.19
N MET A 12 12.16 8.79 -5.93
CA MET A 12 12.27 7.37 -5.59
C MET A 12 12.73 6.52 -6.78
N LEU A 13 12.24 6.81 -7.98
CA LEU A 13 12.71 6.18 -9.21
C LEU A 13 14.18 6.48 -9.47
N GLN A 14 14.63 7.73 -9.25
CA GLN A 14 16.05 8.07 -9.38
C GLN A 14 16.94 7.32 -8.38
N ILE A 15 16.46 7.06 -7.16
CA ILE A 15 17.20 6.30 -6.15
C ILE A 15 17.27 4.81 -6.55
N ALA A 16 16.16 4.25 -7.03
CA ALA A 16 16.09 2.85 -7.44
C ALA A 16 16.86 2.57 -8.74
N ALA A 17 16.73 3.45 -9.74
CA ALA A 17 17.44 3.35 -11.02
C ALA A 17 18.95 3.51 -10.84
N ARG A 18 19.43 4.37 -9.93
CA ARG A 18 20.88 4.47 -9.61
C ARG A 18 21.51 3.17 -9.09
N GLN A 19 20.72 2.18 -8.66
CA GLN A 19 21.21 0.90 -8.15
C GLN A 19 21.24 -0.22 -9.20
N SER A 20 20.78 0.02 -10.43
CA SER A 20 20.69 -1.00 -11.49
C SER A 20 21.02 -0.37 -12.85
N ASP A 21 21.62 -1.13 -13.78
CA ASP A 21 21.72 -0.67 -15.17
C ASP A 21 20.31 -0.33 -15.66
N ASP A 22 20.07 0.94 -16.04
CA ASP A 22 18.82 1.70 -16.26
C ASP A 22 17.64 1.02 -17.01
N ILE A 23 17.76 -0.25 -17.40
CA ILE A 23 16.86 -1.01 -18.27
C ILE A 23 15.59 -1.50 -17.53
N ASN A 24 15.63 -1.64 -16.20
CA ASN A 24 14.53 -2.26 -15.43
C ASN A 24 13.83 -1.29 -14.47
N TRP A 25 13.86 0.01 -14.74
CA TRP A 25 13.25 1.05 -13.87
C TRP A 25 11.75 0.81 -13.61
N ASP A 26 11.05 0.20 -14.57
CA ASP A 26 9.63 -0.15 -14.53
C ASP A 26 9.33 -1.19 -13.44
N GLN A 27 10.24 -2.13 -13.19
CA GLN A 27 10.09 -3.15 -12.14
C GLN A 27 10.09 -2.53 -10.74
N TYR A 28 10.72 -1.36 -10.57
CA TYR A 28 10.73 -0.63 -9.31
C TYR A 28 9.48 0.20 -9.08
N LEU A 29 8.73 0.55 -10.14
CA LEU A 29 7.53 1.39 -10.01
C LEU A 29 6.48 0.75 -9.10
N THR A 30 6.18 -0.54 -9.31
CA THR A 30 5.25 -1.30 -8.45
C THR A 30 5.68 -1.29 -6.99
N LYS A 31 6.99 -1.42 -6.73
CA LYS A 31 7.53 -1.40 -5.37
C LYS A 31 7.44 -0.01 -4.75
N ILE A 32 7.74 1.03 -5.52
CA ILE A 32 7.66 2.43 -5.09
C ILE A 32 6.22 2.82 -4.77
N GLU A 33 5.26 2.44 -5.61
CA GLU A 33 3.83 2.67 -5.37
C GLU A 33 3.37 1.95 -4.10
N GLN A 34 3.80 0.70 -3.90
CA GLN A 34 3.52 -0.04 -2.70
C GLN A 34 4.09 0.66 -1.46
N ASP A 35 5.36 1.08 -1.50
CA ASP A 35 6.03 1.74 -0.38
C ASP A 35 5.41 3.09 -0.05
N LEU A 36 5.06 3.91 -1.05
CA LEU A 36 4.39 5.19 -0.85
C LEU A 36 3.01 5.02 -0.20
N ASN A 37 2.23 4.04 -0.66
CA ASN A 37 0.87 3.83 -0.14
C ASN A 37 0.86 3.19 1.25
N THR A 38 1.89 2.42 1.60
CA THR A 38 2.01 1.75 2.91
C THR A 38 2.83 2.51 3.94
N SER A 39 3.60 3.51 3.54
CA SER A 39 4.44 4.26 4.46
C SER A 39 3.58 4.96 5.51
N VAL A 40 3.87 4.68 6.78
CA VAL A 40 3.17 5.31 7.90
C VAL A 40 3.56 6.78 7.97
N ASN A 41 2.56 7.64 7.88
CA ASN A 41 2.78 9.07 8.04
C ASN A 41 3.10 9.38 9.51
N LYS A 42 4.20 10.10 9.76
CA LYS A 42 4.66 10.41 11.13
C LYS A 42 3.68 11.26 11.96
N THR A 43 2.83 12.03 11.30
CA THR A 43 1.89 12.94 11.97
C THR A 43 0.57 12.24 12.29
N THR A 44 0.04 11.43 11.36
CA THR A 44 -1.25 10.76 11.54
C THR A 44 -1.12 9.36 12.13
N GLY A 45 0.08 8.77 12.12
CA GLY A 45 0.32 7.40 12.57
C GLY A 45 -0.29 6.32 11.66
N GLN A 46 -0.87 6.72 10.53
CA GLN A 46 -1.55 5.83 9.58
C GLN A 46 -0.95 5.94 8.19
N SER A 47 -1.02 4.85 7.42
CA SER A 47 -0.62 4.87 6.00
C SER A 47 -1.71 5.49 5.12
N ALA A 48 -1.34 5.97 3.93
CA ALA A 48 -2.32 6.49 2.99
C ALA A 48 -3.34 5.43 2.58
N PHE A 49 -2.89 4.18 2.41
CA PHE A 49 -3.77 3.05 2.13
C PHE A 49 -4.76 2.81 3.27
N GLU A 50 -4.29 2.81 4.52
CA GLU A 50 -5.12 2.61 5.70
C GLU A 50 -6.16 3.71 5.86
N LEU A 51 -5.82 4.96 5.56
CA LEU A 51 -6.76 6.09 5.59
C LEU A 51 -7.89 5.94 4.56
N VAL A 52 -7.61 5.36 3.39
CA VAL A 52 -8.60 5.20 2.31
C VAL A 52 -9.46 3.97 2.53
N TYR A 53 -8.86 2.85 2.93
CA TYR A 53 -9.52 1.56 2.94
C TYR A 53 -9.85 1.03 4.35
N GLY A 54 -9.30 1.64 5.40
CA GLY A 54 -9.54 1.25 6.79
C GLY A 54 -8.77 0.02 7.26
N TYR A 55 -7.80 -0.48 6.48
CA TYR A 55 -6.97 -1.62 6.85
C TYR A 55 -5.53 -1.48 6.36
N ILE A 56 -4.60 -2.21 6.98
CA ILE A 56 -3.20 -2.23 6.59
C ILE A 56 -3.01 -3.32 5.51
N PRO A 57 -2.50 -2.97 4.32
CA PRO A 57 -2.29 -3.93 3.24
C PRO A 57 -1.07 -4.82 3.53
N ARG A 58 -1.19 -6.12 3.24
CA ARG A 58 -0.12 -7.11 3.43
C ARG A 58 0.29 -7.69 2.08
N PHE A 59 1.54 -7.47 1.68
CA PHE A 59 2.02 -7.81 0.32
C PHE A 59 2.95 -9.03 0.28
N LYS A 60 3.58 -9.41 1.40
CA LYS A 60 4.52 -10.55 1.49
C LYS A 60 4.27 -11.35 2.77
N ASP A 61 3.10 -11.95 2.90
CA ASP A 61 2.82 -12.84 4.04
C ASP A 61 3.36 -14.26 3.83
N GLY A 62 3.79 -14.62 2.61
CA GLY A 62 4.39 -15.93 2.30
C GLY A 62 3.54 -17.11 2.81
N ILE A 63 4.20 -18.19 3.23
CA ILE A 63 3.55 -19.38 3.83
C ILE A 63 2.87 -19.03 5.17
N THR A 64 3.31 -17.97 5.85
CA THR A 64 2.72 -17.50 7.11
C THR A 64 1.23 -17.20 6.96
N ARG A 65 0.78 -16.76 5.77
CA ARG A 65 -0.64 -16.57 5.45
C ARG A 65 -1.46 -17.85 5.58
N ASP A 66 -0.92 -18.98 5.11
CA ASP A 66 -1.60 -20.28 5.13
C ASP A 66 -1.59 -20.91 6.54
N LEU A 67 -0.75 -20.39 7.43
CA LEU A 67 -0.60 -20.86 8.81
C LEU A 67 -1.36 -20.01 9.82
N THR A 68 -1.96 -18.88 9.41
CA THR A 68 -2.64 -17.97 10.34
C THR A 68 -4.15 -18.25 10.39
N VAL A 69 -4.65 -18.62 11.57
CA VAL A 69 -6.07 -18.97 11.80
C VAL A 69 -7.00 -17.75 11.81
N ASP A 70 -6.44 -16.57 12.13
CA ASP A 70 -7.15 -15.28 12.16
C ASP A 70 -6.80 -14.46 10.91
N THR A 71 -7.34 -14.87 9.76
CA THR A 71 -7.24 -14.08 8.53
C THR A 71 -8.43 -13.13 8.48
N LYS A 72 -8.25 -11.89 8.96
CA LYS A 72 -9.20 -10.82 8.63
C LYS A 72 -9.08 -10.53 7.14
N SER A 73 -9.90 -11.21 6.34
CA SER A 73 -10.04 -10.91 4.92
C SER A 73 -10.53 -9.48 4.77
N TYR A 74 -9.95 -8.74 3.83
CA TYR A 74 -10.49 -7.44 3.48
C TYR A 74 -11.97 -7.58 3.11
N THR A 75 -12.80 -6.74 3.72
CA THR A 75 -14.22 -6.60 3.38
C THR A 75 -14.41 -5.19 2.86
N GLU A 76 -14.94 -5.07 1.64
CA GLU A 76 -15.14 -3.77 1.03
C GLU A 76 -16.05 -2.90 1.90
N PRO A 77 -15.74 -1.61 2.15
CA PRO A 77 -16.49 -0.75 3.06
C PRO A 77 -17.98 -0.65 2.76
N LYS A 78 -18.38 -0.89 1.51
CA LYS A 78 -19.78 -0.95 1.10
C LYS A 78 -20.55 -2.04 1.84
N TYR A 79 -19.98 -3.24 1.95
CA TYR A 79 -20.64 -4.35 2.64
C TYR A 79 -20.81 -4.08 4.14
N LEU A 80 -19.80 -3.47 4.78
CA LEU A 80 -19.88 -3.05 6.19
C LEU A 80 -20.96 -1.99 6.42
N ARG A 81 -21.12 -1.06 5.46
CA ARG A 81 -22.19 -0.06 5.50
C ARG A 81 -23.57 -0.70 5.37
N ASP A 82 -23.73 -1.59 4.39
CA ASP A 82 -25.01 -2.25 4.12
C ASP A 82 -25.44 -3.18 5.27
N GLU A 83 -24.48 -3.80 5.96
CA GLU A 83 -24.71 -4.57 7.19
C GLU A 83 -25.17 -3.67 8.35
N ALA A 84 -24.47 -2.55 8.59
CA ALA A 84 -24.81 -1.61 9.66
C ALA A 84 -26.17 -0.89 9.47
N ILE A 85 -26.67 -0.81 8.24
CA ILE A 85 -28.01 -0.25 7.93
C ILE A 85 -29.13 -1.26 8.17
N ASN A 86 -28.83 -2.56 8.16
CA ASN A 86 -29.81 -3.66 8.30
C ASN A 86 -29.89 -4.25 9.72
N VAL A 87 -29.24 -3.61 10.70
CA VAL A 87 -29.29 -3.94 12.15
C VAL A 87 -30.09 -2.87 12.88
#